data_AF-A0A519IUL3-F1
#
_entry.id   AF-A0A519IUL3-F1
#
_cell.length_a   1.000
_cell.length_b   1.000
_cell.length_c   1.000
_cell.angle_alpha   90.00
_cell.angle_beta   90.00
_cell.angle_gamma   90.00
#
_symmetry.space_group_name_H-M   'P 1'
#
loop_
_entity.id
_entity.type
_entity.pdbx_description
1 polymer ?
#
loop_
_entity_poly.entity_id
_entity_poly.type
_entity_poly.pdbx_seq_one_letter_code
_entity_poly.pdbx_strand_id
1 'polypeptide(L)'
;MTVERRKHEAAQRAEVYAPRPTGGSALAGFCGATVAVLIAYLVGRNYGWRLEEQPVIAALVVGVGFAVGFVGYRRARERNRVARADEMERGAGPPGD
;
A
#
# COMPACT_ATOMS: atom_id res chain seq x y z
N MET A 1 -24.61 26.16 9.23
CA MET A 1 -23.62 25.06 9.30
C MET A 1 -23.71 24.28 8.00
N THR A 2 -22.67 24.34 7.16
CA THR A 2 -22.69 23.80 5.78
C THR A 2 -22.66 22.26 5.77
N VAL A 3 -23.26 21.64 4.75
CA VAL A 3 -23.32 20.17 4.57
C VAL A 3 -21.92 19.54 4.59
N GLU A 4 -20.94 20.26 4.06
CA GLU A 4 -19.50 20.00 4.13
C GLU A 4 -18.99 19.73 5.56
N ARG A 5 -19.30 20.61 6.52
CA ARG A 5 -18.88 20.43 7.92
C ARG A 5 -19.45 19.17 8.55
N ARG A 6 -20.69 18.80 8.19
CA ARG A 6 -21.32 17.56 8.68
C ARG A 6 -20.68 16.31 8.10
N LYS A 7 -20.28 16.31 6.82
CA LYS A 7 -19.51 15.22 6.22
C LYS A 7 -18.13 15.08 6.87
N HIS A 8 -17.49 16.20 7.20
CA HIS A 8 -16.18 16.20 7.83
C HIS A 8 -16.24 15.63 9.25
N GLU A 9 -17.22 16.03 10.06
CA GLU A 9 -17.46 15.48 11.40
C GLU A 9 -17.88 13.99 11.34
N ALA A 10 -18.65 13.57 10.33
CA ALA A 10 -19.02 12.17 10.14
C ALA A 10 -17.81 11.29 9.75
N ALA A 11 -16.92 11.78 8.88
CA ALA A 11 -15.68 11.10 8.53
C ALA A 11 -14.74 10.99 9.74
N GLN A 12 -14.64 12.04 10.55
CA GLN A 12 -13.84 12.04 11.77
C GLN A 12 -14.41 11.09 12.84
N ARG A 13 -15.74 11.03 12.99
CA ARG A 13 -16.42 10.06 13.87
C ARG A 13 -16.28 8.61 13.36
N ALA A 14 -16.23 8.40 12.05
CA ALA A 14 -15.97 7.09 11.47
C ALA A 14 -14.53 6.60 11.73
N GLU A 15 -13.55 7.50 11.76
CA GLU A 15 -12.15 7.15 12.09
C GLU A 15 -11.96 6.75 13.56
N VAL A 16 -12.81 7.23 14.47
CA VAL A 16 -12.83 6.82 15.89
C VAL A 16 -13.39 5.39 16.06
N TYR A 17 -14.35 4.99 15.22
CA TYR A 17 -15.01 3.68 15.32
C TYR A 17 -14.38 2.58 14.43
N ALA A 18 -13.69 2.95 13.35
CA ALA A 18 -12.98 2.04 12.48
C ALA A 18 -11.57 2.61 12.23
N PRO A 19 -10.62 2.41 13.17
CA PRO A 19 -9.23 2.78 12.92
C PRO A 19 -8.81 2.15 11.59
N ARG A 20 -8.33 2.98 10.66
CA ARG A 20 -7.84 2.51 9.35
C ARG A 20 -6.85 1.36 9.63
N PRO A 21 -7.02 0.19 9.02
CA PRO A 21 -6.25 -1.00 9.38
C PRO A 21 -4.76 -0.67 9.31
N THR A 22 -4.15 -0.54 10.49
CA THR A 22 -2.75 -0.17 10.69
C THR A 22 -1.80 -1.23 10.12
N GLY A 23 -2.32 -2.41 9.75
CA GLY A 23 -1.58 -3.51 9.13
C GLY A 23 -1.45 -3.50 7.60
N GLY A 24 -2.08 -2.57 6.87
CA GLY A 24 -2.15 -2.63 5.40
C GLY A 24 -0.79 -2.62 4.69
N SER A 25 0.18 -1.83 5.18
CA SER A 25 1.52 -1.78 4.61
C SER A 25 2.37 -3.02 4.91
N ALA A 26 2.21 -3.60 6.10
CA ALA A 26 2.92 -4.83 6.47
C ALA A 26 2.39 -6.02 5.66
N LEU A 27 1.07 -6.11 5.46
CA LEU A 27 0.45 -7.10 4.58
C LEU A 27 0.92 -6.94 3.13
N ALA A 28 0.99 -5.70 2.63
CA ALA A 28 1.51 -5.42 1.29
C ALA A 28 2.98 -5.83 1.14
N GLY A 29 3.80 -5.58 2.17
CA GLY A 29 5.17 -6.08 2.23
C GLY A 29 5.22 -7.60 2.19
N PHE A 30 4.44 -8.29 3.02
CA PHE A 30 4.39 -9.75 3.04
C PHE A 30 3.99 -10.32 1.67
N CYS A 31 2.97 -9.75 1.04
CA CYS A 31 2.54 -10.12 -0.31
C CYS A 31 3.67 -9.94 -1.33
N GLY A 32 4.38 -8.80 -1.30
CA GLY A 32 5.53 -8.55 -2.15
C GLY A 32 6.66 -9.57 -1.95
N ALA A 33 6.94 -9.94 -0.70
CA ALA A 33 7.91 -10.98 -0.37
C ALA A 33 7.51 -12.36 -0.92
N THR A 34 6.24 -12.75 -0.74
CA THR A 34 5.72 -14.02 -1.28
C THR A 34 5.86 -14.10 -2.79
N VAL A 35 5.48 -13.03 -3.51
CA VAL A 35 5.61 -12.97 -4.97
C VAL A 35 7.07 -13.05 -5.39
N ALA A 36 7.97 -12.34 -4.72
CA ALA A 36 9.40 -12.37 -5.02
C ALA A 36 10.02 -13.76 -4.83
N VAL A 37 9.66 -14.46 -3.75
CA VAL A 37 10.09 -15.85 -3.51
C VAL A 37 9.54 -16.78 -4.59
N LEU A 38 8.28 -16.62 -4.99
CA LEU A 38 7.67 -17.45 -6.04
C LEU A 38 8.40 -17.28 -7.38
N ILE A 39 8.72 -16.04 -7.75
CA ILE A 39 9.49 -15.73 -8.96
C ILE A 39 10.90 -16.34 -8.86
N ALA A 40 11.58 -16.15 -7.74
CA ALA A 40 12.92 -16.69 -7.54
C ALA A 40 12.93 -18.22 -7.60
N TYR A 41 11.89 -18.88 -7.09
CA TYR A 41 11.74 -20.33 -7.20
C TYR A 41 11.52 -20.80 -8.64
N LEU A 42 10.63 -20.13 -9.40
CA LEU A 42 10.37 -20.45 -10.80
C LEU A 42 11.61 -20.25 -11.69
N VAL A 43 12.32 -19.14 -11.50
CA VAL A 43 13.58 -18.86 -12.19
C VAL A 43 14.64 -19.86 -11.75
N GLY A 44 14.81 -20.08 -10.45
CA GLY A 44 15.78 -21.04 -9.91
C GLY A 44 15.61 -22.44 -10.47
N ARG A 45 14.35 -22.90 -10.62
CA ARG A 45 14.03 -24.19 -11.25
C ARG A 45 14.53 -24.28 -12.70
N ASN A 46 14.40 -23.21 -13.49
CA ASN A 46 14.85 -23.21 -14.89
C ASN A 46 16.37 -23.10 -15.04
N TYR A 47 17.05 -22.45 -14.10
CA TYR A 47 18.50 -22.23 -14.16
C TYR A 47 19.32 -23.22 -13.30
N GLY A 48 18.67 -24.18 -12.65
CA GLY A 48 19.32 -25.12 -11.73
C GLY A 48 19.79 -24.49 -10.42
N TRP A 49 19.33 -23.28 -10.11
CA TRP A 49 19.66 -22.59 -8.86
C TRP A 49 18.81 -23.09 -7.70
N ARG A 50 19.48 -23.59 -6.66
CA ARG A 50 18.85 -24.09 -5.43
C ARG A 50 18.93 -23.00 -4.36
N LEU A 51 17.83 -22.27 -4.17
CA LEU A 51 17.75 -21.21 -3.15
C LEU A 51 18.05 -21.71 -1.73
N GLU A 52 17.80 -22.99 -1.44
CA GLU A 52 18.09 -23.63 -0.16
C GLU A 52 19.59 -23.67 0.18
N GLU A 53 20.45 -23.69 -0.84
CA GLU A 53 21.91 -23.74 -0.66
C GLU A 53 22.51 -22.34 -0.42
N GLN A 54 21.72 -21.28 -0.61
CA GLN A 54 22.18 -19.89 -0.55
C GLN A 54 21.26 -19.03 0.33
N PRO A 55 21.33 -19.20 1.66
CA PRO A 55 20.43 -18.53 2.59
C PRO A 55 20.54 -17.00 2.54
N VAL A 56 21.72 -16.47 2.20
CA VAL A 56 21.94 -15.03 2.02
C VAL A 56 21.15 -14.49 0.84
N ILE A 57 21.15 -15.20 -0.30
CA ILE A 57 20.36 -14.78 -1.47
C ILE A 57 18.87 -14.89 -1.18
N ALA A 58 18.44 -15.97 -0.52
CA ALA A 58 17.04 -16.13 -0.10
C ALA A 58 16.58 -14.96 0.79
N ALA A 59 17.40 -14.58 1.78
CA ALA A 59 17.10 -13.44 2.65
C ALA A 59 17.03 -12.12 1.88
N LEU A 60 17.91 -11.91 0.89
CA LEU A 60 17.88 -10.72 0.03
C LEU A 60 16.61 -10.67 -0.82
N VAL A 61 16.20 -11.78 -1.45
CA VAL A 61 14.96 -11.84 -2.25
C VAL A 61 13.74 -11.49 -1.39
N VAL A 62 13.64 -12.09 -0.21
CA VAL A 62 12.55 -11.82 0.74
C VAL A 62 12.58 -10.36 1.18
N GLY A 63 13.74 -9.84 1.58
CA GLY A 63 13.90 -8.47 2.05
C GLY A 63 13.56 -7.44 0.97
N VAL A 64 14.05 -7.63 -0.26
CA VAL A 64 13.76 -6.76 -1.39
C VAL A 64 12.27 -6.84 -1.77
N GLY A 65 11.71 -8.04 -1.88
CA GLY A 65 10.27 -8.21 -2.16
C GLY A 65 9.38 -7.53 -1.11
N PHE A 66 9.74 -7.66 0.17
CA PHE A 66 9.05 -6.98 1.26
C PHE A 66 9.15 -5.46 1.15
N ALA A 67 10.36 -4.94 0.95
CA ALA A 67 10.61 -3.51 0.85
C ALA A 67 9.84 -2.89 -0.33
N VAL A 68 9.85 -3.56 -1.49
CA VAL A 68 9.12 -3.10 -2.69
C VAL A 68 7.61 -3.08 -2.43
N GLY A 69 7.04 -4.14 -1.85
CA GLY A 69 5.61 -4.18 -1.51
C GLY A 69 5.21 -3.12 -0.47
N PHE A 70 6.02 -2.97 0.59
CA PHE A 70 5.79 -2.01 1.65
C PHE A 70 5.86 -0.56 1.16
N VAL A 71 6.94 -0.20 0.46
CA VAL A 71 7.16 1.16 -0.06
C VAL A 71 6.17 1.46 -1.18
N GLY A 72 5.89 0.51 -2.07
CA GLY A 72 4.90 0.65 -3.14
C GLY A 72 3.51 0.98 -2.59
N TYR A 73 3.07 0.25 -1.55
CA TYR A 73 1.79 0.53 -0.90
C TYR A 73 1.78 1.89 -0.20
N ARG A 74 2.85 2.27 0.51
CA ARG A 74 2.93 3.59 1.15
C ARG A 74 2.84 4.71 0.11
N ARG A 75 3.58 4.60 -0.99
CA ARG A 75 3.58 5.60 -2.06
C ARG A 75 2.23 5.68 -2.78
N ALA A 76 1.57 4.54 -3.00
CA ALA A 76 0.21 4.51 -3.54
C ALA A 76 -0.81 5.15 -2.60
N ARG A 77 -0.68 4.90 -1.29
CA ARG A 77 -1.52 5.53 -0.26
C ARG A 77 -1.32 7.05 -0.20
N GLU A 78 -0.08 7.51 -0.29
CA GLU A 78 0.26 8.94 -0.37
C GLU A 78 -0.41 9.59 -1.59
N ARG A 79 -0.26 8.98 -2.77
CA ARG A 79 -0.87 9.47 -4.03
C ARG A 79 -2.38 9.50 -3.99
N ASN A 80 -3.03 8.46 -3.46
CA ASN A 80 -4.49 8.42 -3.30
C ASN A 80 -4.98 9.48 -2.30
N ARG A 81 -4.17 9.83 -1.30
CA ARG A 81 -4.50 10.91 -0.36
C ARG A 81 -4.43 12.28 -1.04
N VAL A 82 -3.42 12.51 -1.87
CA VAL A 82 -3.27 13.75 -2.65
C VAL A 82 -4.38 13.86 -3.70
N ALA A 83 -4.67 12.80 -4.45
CA ALA A 83 -5.74 12.80 -5.45
C ALA A 83 -7.13 13.10 -4.82
N ARG A 84 -7.42 12.54 -3.63
CA ARG A 84 -8.64 12.88 -2.90
C ARG A 84 -8.68 14.31 -2.39
N ALA A 85 -7.53 14.92 -2.09
CA ALA A 85 -7.46 16.33 -1.71
C ALA A 85 -7.73 17.25 -2.92
N ASP A 86 -7.13 16.95 -4.08
CA ASP A 86 -7.38 17.64 -5.34
C ASP A 86 -8.85 17.54 -5.80
N GLU A 87 -9.48 16.37 -5.65
CA GLU A 87 -10.91 16.19 -5.95
C GLU A 87 -11.82 17.03 -5.05
N MET A 88 -11.45 17.22 -3.78
CA MET A 88 -12.18 18.08 -2.86
C MET A 88 -11.98 19.57 -3.20
N GLU A 89 -10.77 19.97 -3.60
CA GLU A 89 -10.47 21.35 -3.99
C GLU A 89 -11.15 21.73 -5.32
N ARG A 90 -11.22 20.81 -6.29
CA ARG A 90 -11.98 21.00 -7.54
C ARG A 90 -13.50 20.91 -7.37
N GLY A 91 -13.98 20.07 -6.45
CA GLY A 91 -15.40 19.97 -6.11
C GLY A 91 -15.94 21.17 -5.31
N ALA A 92 -15.04 21.98 -4.73
CA ALA A 92 -15.35 23.22 -4.03
C ALA A 92 -15.36 24.47 -4.94
N GLY A 93 -15.42 24.29 -6.27
CA GLY A 93 -15.75 25.39 -7.18
C GLY A 93 -17.11 25.99 -6.82
N PRO A 94 -17.28 27.32 -6.85
CA PRO A 94 -18.53 27.95 -6.43
C PRO A 94 -19.69 27.35 -7.22
N PRO A 95 -20.85 27.09 -6.59
CA PRO A 95 -22.03 26.72 -7.36
C PRO A 95 -22.26 27.84 -8.37
N GLY A 96 -22.13 27.51 -9.65
CA GLY A 96 -22.49 28.41 -10.74
C GLY A 96 -23.99 28.68 -10.63
N ASP A 97 -24.27 29.95 -10.37
CA ASP A 97 -25.49 30.76 -10.55
C ASP A 97 -26.84 30.05 -10.68
#